data_AF-J9ZFL4-F1
#
_entry.id   AF-J9ZFL4-F1
#
_cell.length_a   1.000
_cell.length_b   1.000
_cell.length_c   1.000
_cell.angle_alpha   90.00
_cell.angle_beta   90.00
_cell.angle_gamma   90.00
#
_symmetry.space_group_name_H-M   'P 1'
#
loop_
_entity.id
_entity.type
_entity.pdbx_description
1 polymer ?
#
loop_
_entity_poly.entity_id
_entity_poly.type
_entity_poly.pdbx_seq_one_letter_code
_entity_poly.pdbx_strand_id
1 'polypeptide(L)' 'MQWIERVIQYPVRETVQEDGRIRRWGLVAEEKKYLRVILLPDGETVHNAFFDRGFRL' A
#
# COMPACT_ATOMS: atom_id res chain seq x y z
N MET A 1 8.30 2.50 9.96
CA MET A 1 7.21 1.52 10.07
C MET A 1 5.82 2.16 10.08
N GLN A 2 5.63 3.29 10.77
CA GLN A 2 4.33 3.98 10.89
C GLN A 2 3.56 4.20 9.57
N TRP A 3 4.25 4.55 8.47
CA TRP A 3 3.58 4.75 7.18
C TRP A 3 3.01 3.47 6.59
N ILE A 4 3.72 2.34 6.73
CA ILE A 4 3.26 1.04 6.22
C ILE A 4 2.01 0.62 6.98
N GLU A 5 2.05 0.66 8.31
CA GLU A 5 0.90 0.32 9.16
C GLU A 5 -0.30 1.21 8.87
N ARG A 6 -0.08 2.52 8.67
CA ARG A 6 -1.15 3.46 8.30
C ARG A 6 -1.77 3.13 6.95
N VAL A 7 -0.96 2.81 5.94
CA VAL A 7 -1.45 2.42 4.60
C VAL A 7 -2.20 1.10 4.66
N ILE A 8 -1.78 0.17 5.53
CA ILE A 8 -2.48 -1.10 5.75
C ILE A 8 -3.84 -0.83 6.40
N GLN A 9 -3.92 -0.02 7.46
CA GLN A 9 -5.16 0.22 8.19
C GLN A 9 -6.13 1.15 7.46
N TYR A 10 -5.60 2.18 6.79
CA TYR A 10 -6.38 3.25 6.16
C TYR A 10 -5.87 3.53 4.73
N PRO A 11 -6.01 2.58 3.80
CA PRO A 11 -5.62 2.79 2.42
C PRO A 11 -6.54 3.84 1.75
N VAL A 12 -5.96 4.70 0.91
CA VAL A 12 -6.74 5.57 0.01
C VAL A 12 -7.25 4.82 -1.21
N ARG A 13 -6.62 3.68 -1.54
CA ARG A 13 -7.06 2.75 -2.57
C ARG A 13 -6.61 1.34 -2.20
N GLU A 14 -7.45 0.38 -2.51
CA GLU A 14 -7.13 -1.04 -2.43
C GLU A 14 -7.43 -1.73 -3.76
N THR A 15 -6.65 -2.74 -4.11
CA THR A 15 -6.94 -3.62 -5.24
C THR A 15 -6.40 -5.01 -4.93
N VAL A 16 -7.26 -6.03 -5.08
CA VAL A 16 -6.87 -7.44 -4.99
C VAL A 16 -6.49 -7.93 -6.39
N GLN A 17 -5.34 -8.58 -6.51
CA GLN A 17 -4.87 -9.18 -7.76
C GLN A 17 -5.44 -10.59 -7.95
N GLU A 18 -5.35 -11.12 -9.17
CA GLU A 18 -5.77 -12.50 -9.49
C GLU A 18 -5.02 -13.57 -8.68
N ASP A 19 -3.78 -13.28 -8.27
CA ASP A 19 -2.95 -14.16 -7.42
C ASP A 19 -3.28 -14.04 -5.91
N GLY A 20 -4.30 -13.25 -5.56
CA GLY A 20 -4.73 -13.01 -4.18
C GLY A 20 -3.91 -11.95 -3.44
N ARG A 21 -2.83 -11.40 -4.00
CA ARG A 21 -2.06 -10.33 -3.35
C ARG A 21 -2.87 -9.03 -3.31
N ILE A 22 -2.78 -8.34 -2.18
CA ILE A 22 -3.52 -7.09 -1.94
C ILE A 22 -2.56 -5.92 -2.14
N ARG A 23 -2.91 -4.97 -3.01
CA ARG A 23 -2.20 -3.70 -3.15
C ARG A 23 -2.98 -2.62 -2.41
N ARG A 24 -2.34 -1.96 -1.45
CA ARG A 24 -2.84 -0.80 -0.73
C ARG A 24 -1.99 0.41 -1.03
N TRP A 25 -2.62 1.56 -1.25
CA TRP A 25 -1.92 2.84 -1.41
C TRP A 25 -2.29 3.78 -0.27
N GLY A 26 -1.36 4.65 0.12
CA GLY A 26 -1.64 5.77 1.02
C GLY A 26 -0.68 6.91 0.78
N LEU A 27 -1.17 8.14 0.95
CA LEU A 27 -0.35 9.34 0.81
C LEU A 27 0.54 9.51 2.05
N VAL A 28 1.84 9.60 1.83
CA VAL A 28 2.81 10.05 2.83
C VAL A 28 3.02 11.53 2.60
N ALA A 29 2.46 12.34 3.51
CA ALA A 29 2.37 13.79 3.33
C ALA A 29 3.75 14.47 3.37
N GLU A 30 4.62 13.98 4.25
CA GLU A 30 6.00 14.44 4.45
C GLU A 30 6.84 14.27 3.17
N GLU A 31 6.58 13.18 2.45
CA GLU A 31 7.28 12.82 1.20
C GLU A 31 6.57 13.33 -0.05
N LYS A 32 5.33 13.82 0.08
CA LYS A 32 4.43 14.19 -1.03
C LYS A 32 4.32 13.08 -2.09
N LYS A 33 4.32 11.82 -1.65
CA LYS A 33 4.31 10.62 -2.50
C LYS A 33 3.31 9.60 -1.99
N TYR A 34 2.82 8.75 -2.87
CA TYR A 34 2.02 7.60 -2.49
C TYR A 34 2.92 6.41 -2.19
N LEU A 35 2.74 5.81 -1.02
CA LEU A 35 3.34 4.54 -0.65
C LEU A 35 2.40 3.42 -1.09
N ARG A 36 2.90 2.50 -1.91
CA ARG A 36 2.22 1.26 -2.27
C ARG A 36 2.75 0.13 -1.40
N VAL A 37 1.86 -0.52 -0.67
CA VAL A 37 2.11 -1.71 0.14
C VAL A 37 1.46 -2.90 -0.55
N ILE A 38 2.22 -3.97 -0.72
CA ILE A 38 1.76 -5.25 -1.28
C ILE A 38 1.72 -6.25 -0.13
N LEU A 39 0.54 -6.79 0.16
CA LEU A 39 0.31 -7.81 1.16
C LEU A 39 0.13 -9.17 0.48
N LEU A 40 0.49 -10.23 1.20
CA LEU A 40 0.10 -11.59 0.84
C LEU A 40 -1.43 -11.77 1.00
N PRO A 41 -1.99 -12.89 0.50
CA PRO A 41 -3.44 -13.15 0.59
C PRO A 41 -4.00 -13.19 2.02
N ASP A 42 -3.15 -13.35 3.04
CA ASP A 42 -3.54 -13.26 4.46
C ASP A 42 -3.95 -11.84 4.89
N GLY A 43 -3.63 -10.81 4.10
CA GLY A 43 -3.92 -9.42 4.41
C GLY A 43 -3.11 -8.82 5.56
N GLU A 44 -2.11 -9.55 6.06
CA GLU A 44 -1.29 -9.16 7.20
C GLU A 44 0.20 -9.12 6.84
N THR A 45 0.67 -10.11 6.08
CA THR A 45 2.09 -10.23 5.75
C THR A 45 2.46 -9.26 4.63
N VAL A 46 3.36 -8.32 4.94
CA VAL A 46 3.92 -7.39 3.95
C VAL A 46 4.90 -8.14 3.04
N HIS A 47 4.53 -8.29 1.78
CA HIS A 47 5.41 -8.83 0.74
C HIS A 47 6.40 -7.76 0.24
N ASN A 48 5.92 -6.53 0.02
CA ASN A 48 6.76 -5.42 -0.46
C ASN A 48 6.13 -4.06 -0.13
N ALA A 49 6.94 -3.00 0.02
CA ALA A 49 6.46 -1.63 0.20
C ALA A 49 7.41 -0.61 -0.46
N PHE A 50 6.90 0.26 -1.32
CA PHE A 50 7.70 1.26 -2.04
C PHE A 50 6.87 2.46 -2.50
N PHE A 51 7.53 3.61 -2.70
CA PHE A 51 6.87 4.78 -3.26
C PHE A 51 6.49 4.57 -4.73
N ASP A 52 5.20 4.70 -5.02
CA ASP A 52 4.64 4.56 -6.35
C ASP A 52 4.57 5.95 -7.02
N ARG A 53 5.48 6.18 -7.99
CA ARG A 53 5.58 7.45 -8.72
C ARG A 53 4.50 7.60 -9.80
N GLY A 54 3.87 6.50 -10.21
CA GLY A 54 2.85 6.51 -11.25
C GLY A 54 1.43 6.61 -10.70
N PHE A 55 1.25 6.32 -9.40
CA PHE A 55 -0.05 6.38 -8.77
C PHE A 55 -0.54 7.83 -8.62
N ARG A 56 -1.73 8.06 -9.17
CA ARG A 56 -2.53 9.27 -8.98
C ARG A 56 -3.94 8.80 -8.61
N LEU A 57 -4.57 9.50 -7.66
CA LEU A 57 -5.97 9.28 -7.33
C LEU A 57 -6.87 9.55 -8.54
#